data_AF-A0A0G0YL39-F1
#
_entry.id   AF-A0A0G0YL39-F1
#
_cell.length_a   1.000
_cell.length_b   1.000
_cell.length_c   1.000
_cell.angle_alpha   90.00
_cell.angle_beta   90.00
_cell.angle_gamma   90.00
#
_symmetry.space_group_name_H-M   'P 1'
#
loop_
_entity.id
_entity.type
_entity.pdbx_description
1 polymer ?
#
loop_
_entity_poly.entity_id
_entity_poly.type
_entity_poly.pdbx_seq_one_letter_code
_entity_poly.pdbx_strand_id
1 'polypeptide(L)' 'MPTFLSDVPWEKLRVGQKVRSVLGNIGIITKLFMDRGEPTIEIRWEGIEHSSVIYHYWGEHIIFEEKL' A
#
# COMPACT_ATOMS: atom_id res chain seq x y z
N MET A 1 -0.84 -16.37 4.92
CA MET A 1 -2.00 -15.48 4.68
C MET A 1 -1.47 -14.06 4.49
N PRO A 2 -2.01 -13.25 3.57
CA PRO A 2 -1.56 -11.87 3.38
C PRO A 2 -1.91 -11.01 4.60
N THR A 3 -1.00 -10.14 5.03
CA THR A 3 -1.20 -9.21 6.16
C THR A 3 -1.98 -7.99 5.70
N PHE A 4 -2.83 -7.43 6.57
CA PHE A 4 -3.46 -6.14 6.30
C PHE A 4 -2.40 -5.05 6.18
N LEU A 5 -2.47 -4.26 5.10
CA LEU A 5 -1.51 -3.19 4.86
C LEU A 5 -1.49 -2.15 6.00
N SER A 6 -2.64 -1.89 6.63
CA SER A 6 -2.80 -1.01 7.80
C SER A 6 -2.01 -1.43 9.02
N ASP A 7 -1.69 -2.72 9.12
CA ASP A 7 -1.10 -3.29 10.33
C ASP A 7 0.42 -3.42 10.19
N VAL A 8 0.97 -3.06 9.03
CA VAL A 8 2.40 -3.15 8.74
C VAL A 8 3.02 -1.76 8.84
N PRO A 9 3.87 -1.51 9.84
CA PRO A 9 4.65 -0.29 9.93
C PRO A 9 5.51 -0.06 8.68
N TRP A 10 5.68 1.20 8.29
CA TRP A 10 6.44 1.58 7.09
C TRP A 10 7.82 0.91 7.01
N GLU A 11 8.58 0.91 8.11
CA GLU A 11 9.93 0.35 8.18
C GLU A 11 9.99 -1.17 7.95
N LYS A 12 8.86 -1.86 8.05
CA LYS A 12 8.73 -3.31 7.82
C LYS A 12 8.23 -3.65 6.41
N LEU A 13 7.75 -2.67 5.64
CA LEU A 13 7.28 -2.90 4.27
C LEU A 13 8.44 -3.26 3.33
N ARG A 14 8.18 -4.17 2.39
CA ARG A 14 9.15 -4.58 1.36
C ARG A 14 8.48 -4.64 -0.02
N VAL A 15 9.22 -4.25 -1.05
CA VAL A 15 8.81 -4.54 -2.44
C VAL A 15 8.69 -6.04 -2.64
N GLY A 16 7.65 -6.49 -3.35
CA GLY A 16 7.31 -7.90 -3.56
C GLY A 16 6.44 -8.50 -2.44
N GLN A 17 6.23 -7.79 -1.34
CA GLN A 17 5.36 -8.24 -0.26
C GLN A 17 3.90 -8.28 -0.71
N LYS A 18 3.22 -9.40 -0.45
CA LYS A 18 1.77 -9.52 -0.58
C LYS A 18 1.08 -8.89 0.62
N VAL A 19 0.11 -8.03 0.36
CA VAL A 19 -0.69 -7.32 1.35
C VAL A 19 -2.17 -7.42 1.03
N ARG A 20 -3.00 -7.20 2.03
CA ARG A 20 -4.47 -7.15 1.91
C ARG A 20 -4.95 -5.75 2.23
N SER A 21 -5.85 -5.20 1.42
CA SER A 21 -6.55 -3.96 1.73
C SER A 21 -7.63 -4.19 2.80
N VAL A 22 -8.13 -3.12 3.40
CA VAL A 22 -9.26 -3.16 4.33
C VAL A 22 -10.56 -3.67 3.67
N LEU A 23 -10.68 -3.52 2.34
CA LEU A 23 -11.78 -4.04 1.53
C LEU A 23 -11.61 -5.52 1.15
N GLY A 24 -10.46 -6.11 1.52
CA GLY A 24 -10.18 -7.53 1.31
C GLY A 24 -9.43 -7.86 0.03
N ASN A 25 -9.14 -6.88 -0.83
CA ASN A 25 -8.35 -7.06 -2.06
C ASN A 25 -6.93 -7.47 -1.72
N ILE A 26 -6.34 -8.35 -2.54
CA ILE A 26 -4.95 -8.79 -2.38
C ILE A 26 -4.09 -8.06 -3.42
N GLY A 27 -2.94 -7.55 -3.00
CA GLY A 27 -2.01 -6.85 -3.89
C GLY A 27 -0.57 -7.13 -3.53
N ILE A 28 0.32 -6.73 -4.43
CA ILE A 28 1.78 -6.82 -4.25
C ILE A 28 2.34 -5.40 -4.28
N ILE A 29 3.17 -5.07 -3.29
CA ILE A 29 3.92 -3.81 -3.27
C ILE A 29 4.93 -3.82 -4.42
N THR A 30 4.79 -2.90 -5.37
CA THR A 30 5.70 -2.77 -6.52
C THR A 30 6.74 -1.69 -6.28
N LYS A 31 6.45 -0.70 -5.45
CA LYS A 31 7.37 0.41 -5.14
C LYS A 31 7.14 0.97 -3.75
N LEU A 32 8.23 1.39 -3.11
CA LEU A 32 8.24 2.17 -1.86
C LEU A 32 9.12 3.40 -2.10
N PHE A 33 8.60 4.59 -1.86
CA PHE A 33 9.33 5.83 -2.12
C PHE A 33 8.82 6.97 -1.24
N MET A 34 9.56 8.08 -1.20
CA MET A 34 9.10 9.33 -0.57
C MET A 34 8.60 10.27 -1.66
N ASP A 35 7.33 10.66 -1.62
CA ASP A 35 6.75 11.69 -2.49
C ASP A 35 6.52 12.96 -1.68
N ARG A 36 7.23 14.05 -2.02
CA ARG A 36 7.14 15.34 -1.31
C ARG A 36 7.37 15.25 0.22
N GLY A 37 8.18 14.28 0.65
CA GLY A 37 8.46 14.05 2.08
C GLY A 37 7.50 13.07 2.76
N GLU A 38 6.49 12.58 2.06
CA GLU A 38 5.53 11.59 2.56
C GLU A 38 5.92 10.18 2.12
N PRO A 39 5.85 9.16 3.00
CA PRO A 39 6.05 7.78 2.58
C PRO A 39 4.91 7.31 1.69
N THR A 40 5.24 6.74 0.54
CA THR A 40 4.28 6.37 -0.51
C THR A 40 4.55 4.96 -1.01
N ILE A 41 3.47 4.22 -1.21
CA ILE A 41 3.46 2.82 -1.62
C ILE A 41 2.76 2.72 -2.97
N GLU A 42 3.40 2.09 -3.94
CA GLU A 42 2.71 1.66 -5.16
C GLU A 42 2.36 0.17 -5.04
N ILE A 43 1.11 -0.18 -5.33
CA ILE A 43 0.58 -1.54 -5.21
C ILE A 43 -0.08 -1.95 -6.51
N ARG A 44 0.23 -3.16 -6.98
CA ARG A 44 -0.53 -3.83 -8.03
C ARG A 44 -1.52 -4.80 -7.40
N TRP A 45 -2.81 -4.58 -7.57
CA TRP A 45 -3.85 -5.46 -7.07
C TRP A 45 -4.08 -6.66 -7.98
N GLU A 46 -4.41 -7.80 -7.40
CA GLU A 46 -4.82 -8.99 -8.16
C GLU A 46 -6.21 -8.75 -8.78
N GLY A 47 -6.33 -8.96 -10.10
CA GLY A 47 -7.59 -8.78 -10.83
C GLY A 47 -7.93 -7.34 -11.23
N ILE A 48 -7.03 -6.38 -10.98
CA ILE A 48 -7.15 -4.98 -11.42
C ILE A 48 -6.01 -4.68 -12.40
N GLU A 49 -6.30 -4.05 -13.53
CA GLU A 49 -5.31 -3.79 -14.58
C GLU A 49 -4.29 -2.69 -14.21
N HIS A 50 -4.66 -1.80 -13.28
CA HIS A 50 -3.87 -0.65 -12.89
C HIS A 50 -3.24 -0.80 -11.49
N SER A 51 -2.14 -0.09 -11.26
CA SER A 51 -1.56 0.08 -9.92
C SER A 51 -2.25 1.23 -9.18
N SER A 52 -2.37 1.09 -7.86
CA SER A 52 -2.78 2.17 -6.96
C SER A 52 -1.55 2.77 -6.28
N VAL A 53 -1.56 4.09 -6.09
CA VAL A 53 -0.57 4.81 -5.27
C VAL A 53 -1.23 5.17 -3.94
N ILE A 54 -0.58 4.82 -2.84
CA ILE A 54 -1.12 4.95 -1.48
C ILE A 54 -0.14 5.77 -0.65
N TYR A 55 -0.62 6.88 -0.09
CA TYR A 55 0.13 7.69 0.87
C TYR A 55 0.01 7.06 2.26
N HIS A 56 1.14 6.80 2.90
CA HIS A 56 1.23 6.21 4.22
C HIS A 56 1.47 7.32 5.25
N TYR A 57 0.38 7.84 5.83
CA TYR A 57 0.45 8.86 6.87
C TYR A 57 0.87 8.24 8.21
N TRP A 58 1.89 8.82 8.84
CA TRP A 58 2.38 8.42 10.15
C TRP A 58 1.31 8.64 11.23
N GLY A 59 0.81 7.56 11.82
CA GLY A 59 -0.10 7.62 12.95
C GLY A 59 -1.58 7.50 12.55
N GLU A 60 -2.10 6.30 12.81
CA GLU A 60 -3.52 5.95 13.03
C GLU A 60 -4.48 5.84 11.84
N HIS A 61 -4.27 6.48 10.69
CA HIS A 61 -5.21 6.33 9.57
C HIS A 61 -4.53 6.30 8.20
N ILE A 62 -4.64 5.16 7.49
CA ILE A 62 -4.38 5.09 6.05
C ILE A 62 -5.53 5.82 5.35
N ILE A 63 -5.25 7.00 4.80
CA ILE A 63 -6.19 7.71 3.92
C ILE A 63 -5.95 7.19 2.50
N PHE A 64 -6.93 6.45 1.99
CA PHE A 64 -6.95 5.98 0.61
C PHE A 64 -7.40 7.12 -0.30
N GLU A 65 -6.49 7.66 -1.11
CA GLU A 65 -6.87 8.42 -2.31
C GLU A 65 -6.55 7.54 -3.53
N GLU A 66 -7.51 6.73 -3.95
CA GLU A 66 -7.43 6.01 -5.21
C GLU A 66 -7.60 7.03 -6.35
N LYS A 67 -6.48 7.50 -6.91
CA LYS A 67 -6.50 8.22 -8.17
C LYS A 67 -6.66 7.20 -9.31
N LEU A 68 -7.91 7.05 -9.77
CA LEU A 68 -8.23 6.42 -11.06
C LEU A 68 -7.74 7.27 -12.22
#